data_AF-A0A399J6I9-F1
#
_entry.id   AF-A0A399J6I9-F1
#
_cell.length_a   1.000
_cell.length_b   1.000
_cell.length_c   1.000
_cell.angle_alpha   90.00
_cell.angle_beta   90.00
_cell.angle_gamma   90.00
#
_symmetry.space_group_name_H-M   'P 1'
#
loop_
_entity.id
_entity.type
_entity.pdbx_description
1 polymer ?
#
loop_
_entity_poly.entity_id
_entity_poly.type
_entity_poly.pdbx_seq_one_letter_code
_entity_poly.pdbx_strand_id
1 'polypeptide(L)'
;MTDPWDHSQLAAARAGSPLAALVPLAHALLGGAAREAGVLLVVTDPAGRLLWLDGADTDLAEAEGWGLVAGTEWALVGGALSGLGRALATKAPSRSPRGPGLPQPFAAVAVRDPRQGTLCGALGITGGDAALAPFVLAALRGAAATLESHLATTALPAGPAVPVGSASAHALLRLTGPDAPTLDTPHGTSSLGRRHAELLAVLAAAPAGLDGAELVRRVYSQPVSGVTLRAEIARLRKALEESGALDAGVSLGSRPYRLSGVEDDATRVAAHLARGALVPALNEYGGELLPGSDAPEILRRRAELSTALRGAVLGSAQAEALSAFLALPEAAQDAEAWAAAAQLMPSGSPRRATAEARLAALRAR
;
A
#
# COMPACT_ATOMS: atom_id res chain seq x y z
N MET A 1 -27.32 -23.73 3.62
CA MET A 1 -27.13 -22.26 3.75
C MET A 1 -26.82 -22.00 5.21
N THR A 2 -25.84 -21.15 5.49
CA THR A 2 -25.63 -20.62 6.85
C THR A 2 -26.82 -19.74 7.23
N ASP A 3 -27.24 -19.81 8.50
CA ASP A 3 -28.31 -18.95 8.99
C ASP A 3 -27.94 -17.46 8.81
N PRO A 4 -28.90 -16.61 8.40
CA PRO A 4 -28.67 -15.18 8.32
C PRO A 4 -28.28 -14.65 9.70
N TRP A 5 -27.32 -13.73 9.74
CA TRP A 5 -27.02 -12.99 10.95
C TRP A 5 -28.26 -12.29 11.49
N ASP A 6 -28.37 -12.26 12.81
CA ASP A 6 -29.37 -11.42 13.46
C ASP A 6 -29.08 -9.93 13.20
N HIS A 7 -30.07 -9.07 13.52
CA HIS A 7 -29.97 -7.65 13.25
C HIS A 7 -28.76 -6.99 13.92
N SER A 8 -28.38 -7.44 15.13
CA SER A 8 -27.26 -6.89 15.89
C SER A 8 -25.91 -7.28 15.31
N GLN A 9 -25.77 -8.54 14.89
CA GLN A 9 -24.58 -9.07 14.21
C GLN A 9 -24.37 -8.37 12.87
N LEU A 10 -25.43 -8.20 12.08
CA LEU A 10 -25.37 -7.50 10.81
C LEU A 10 -25.03 -6.01 10.99
N ALA A 11 -25.61 -5.34 11.99
CA ALA A 11 -25.30 -3.95 12.29
C ALA A 11 -23.83 -3.77 12.71
N ALA A 12 -23.31 -4.64 13.57
CA ALA A 12 -21.91 -4.62 13.99
C ALA A 12 -20.96 -4.87 12.81
N ALA A 13 -21.27 -5.85 11.96
CA ALA A 13 -20.47 -6.16 10.77
C ALA A 13 -20.48 -5.01 9.75
N ARG A 14 -21.63 -4.35 9.56
CA ARG A 14 -21.74 -3.15 8.73
C ARG A 14 -20.92 -2.00 9.30
N ALA A 15 -20.99 -1.74 10.60
CA ALA A 15 -20.23 -0.67 11.25
C ALA A 15 -18.71 -0.90 11.22
N GLY A 16 -18.27 -2.16 11.34
CA GLY A 16 -16.85 -2.53 11.29
C GLY A 16 -16.27 -2.69 9.88
N SER A 17 -17.10 -2.61 8.83
CA SER A 17 -16.65 -2.82 7.46
C SER A 17 -15.94 -1.59 6.90
N PRO A 18 -14.75 -1.73 6.28
CA PRO A 18 -14.09 -0.64 5.56
C PRO A 18 -14.96 -0.04 4.44
N LEU A 19 -15.90 -0.83 3.89
CA LEU A 19 -16.77 -0.39 2.80
C LEU A 19 -17.97 0.43 3.26
N ALA A 20 -18.26 0.48 4.57
CA ALA A 20 -19.49 1.08 5.12
C ALA A 20 -19.71 2.53 4.68
N ALA A 21 -18.65 3.34 4.74
CA ALA A 21 -18.70 4.75 4.34
C ALA A 21 -18.87 4.95 2.82
N LEU A 22 -18.62 3.90 2.02
CA LEU A 22 -18.60 3.97 0.56
C LEU A 22 -19.81 3.29 -0.10
N VAL A 23 -20.68 2.66 0.68
CA VAL A 23 -21.94 2.09 0.18
C VAL A 23 -22.79 3.13 -0.56
N PRO A 24 -22.95 4.39 -0.08
CA PRO A 24 -23.68 5.40 -0.83
C PRO A 24 -23.05 5.72 -2.19
N LEU A 25 -21.73 5.65 -2.30
CA LEU A 25 -21.01 5.86 -3.56
C LEU A 25 -21.21 4.68 -4.51
N ALA A 26 -21.15 3.44 -4.00
CA ALA A 26 -21.46 2.25 -4.79
C ALA A 26 -22.89 2.31 -5.36
N HIS A 27 -23.86 2.75 -4.53
CA HIS A 27 -25.24 3.00 -4.96
C HIS A 27 -25.31 4.11 -6.02
N ALA A 28 -24.62 5.22 -5.83
CA ALA A 28 -24.63 6.32 -6.80
C ALA A 28 -24.05 5.90 -8.18
N LEU A 29 -23.03 5.05 -8.18
CA LEU A 29 -22.36 4.60 -9.41
C LEU A 29 -23.15 3.52 -10.16
N LEU A 30 -23.81 2.60 -9.44
CA LEU A 30 -24.38 1.39 -10.04
C LEU A 30 -25.86 1.17 -9.71
N GLY A 31 -26.39 1.71 -8.62
CA GLY A 31 -27.72 1.40 -8.10
C GLY A 31 -28.86 1.83 -9.02
N GLY A 32 -28.74 2.98 -9.69
CA GLY A 32 -29.73 3.42 -10.69
C GLY A 32 -29.80 2.47 -11.89
N ALA A 33 -28.66 2.19 -12.50
CA ALA A 33 -28.56 1.25 -13.63
C ALA A 33 -28.94 -0.18 -13.23
N ALA A 34 -28.65 -0.60 -12.00
CA ALA A 34 -29.02 -1.92 -11.49
C ALA A 34 -30.55 -2.07 -11.41
N ARG A 35 -31.26 -1.08 -10.86
CA ARG A 35 -32.73 -1.06 -10.79
C ARG A 35 -33.37 -1.07 -12.18
N GLU A 36 -32.86 -0.25 -13.11
CA GLU A 36 -33.37 -0.21 -14.48
C GLU A 36 -33.19 -1.54 -15.21
N ALA A 37 -32.09 -2.25 -14.92
CA ALA A 37 -31.80 -3.55 -15.52
C ALA A 37 -32.45 -4.74 -14.81
N GLY A 38 -33.19 -4.52 -13.71
CA GLY A 38 -33.80 -5.59 -12.91
C GLY A 38 -32.75 -6.50 -12.25
N VAL A 39 -31.64 -5.93 -11.79
CA VAL A 39 -30.54 -6.65 -11.13
C VAL A 39 -30.25 -6.04 -9.76
N LEU A 40 -29.69 -6.86 -8.89
CA LEU A 40 -29.31 -6.50 -7.52
C LEU A 40 -27.83 -6.18 -7.44
N LEU A 41 -27.50 -5.04 -6.86
CA LEU A 41 -26.17 -4.68 -6.42
C LEU A 41 -25.90 -5.31 -5.04
N VAL A 42 -24.74 -5.91 -4.89
CA VAL A 42 -24.33 -6.65 -3.71
C VAL A 42 -22.98 -6.17 -3.22
N VAL A 43 -22.86 -5.94 -1.90
CA VAL A 43 -21.60 -5.63 -1.22
C VAL A 43 -21.39 -6.62 -0.09
N THR A 44 -20.19 -7.18 0.01
CA THR A 44 -19.84 -8.21 1.00
C THR A 44 -18.65 -7.84 1.86
N ASP A 45 -18.47 -8.58 2.95
CA ASP A 45 -17.21 -8.64 3.68
C ASP A 45 -16.16 -9.52 2.96
N PRO A 46 -14.93 -9.65 3.48
CA PRO A 46 -13.87 -10.48 2.90
C PRO A 46 -14.16 -11.98 2.93
N ALA A 47 -15.04 -12.45 3.83
CA ALA A 47 -15.46 -13.85 3.91
C ALA A 47 -16.57 -14.19 2.91
N GLY A 48 -17.09 -13.19 2.19
CA GLY A 48 -18.17 -13.35 1.22
C GLY A 48 -19.55 -13.41 1.85
N ARG A 49 -19.69 -12.80 3.03
CA ARG A 49 -20.98 -12.58 3.67
C ARG A 49 -21.60 -11.27 3.22
N LEU A 50 -22.87 -11.33 2.87
CA LEU A 50 -23.61 -10.20 2.32
C LEU A 50 -23.81 -9.12 3.38
N LEU A 51 -23.35 -7.90 3.13
CA LEU A 51 -23.53 -6.79 4.05
C LEU A 51 -24.63 -5.85 3.57
N TRP A 52 -24.66 -5.54 2.27
CA TRP A 52 -25.69 -4.70 1.65
C TRP A 52 -26.19 -5.31 0.36
N LEU A 53 -27.49 -5.13 0.13
CA LEU A 53 -28.21 -5.47 -1.08
C LEU A 53 -28.98 -4.23 -1.50
N ASP A 54 -28.95 -3.92 -2.79
CA ASP A 54 -29.64 -2.76 -3.36
C ASP A 54 -30.27 -3.13 -4.69
N GLY A 55 -31.54 -2.76 -4.87
CA GLY A 55 -32.35 -3.13 -6.03
C GLY A 55 -33.79 -2.62 -5.90
N ALA A 56 -34.67 -3.08 -6.79
CA ALA A 56 -36.11 -2.85 -6.65
C ALA A 56 -36.69 -3.80 -5.59
N ASP A 57 -37.75 -3.37 -4.90
CA ASP A 57 -38.36 -4.16 -3.80
C ASP A 57 -38.86 -5.53 -4.28
N THR A 58 -39.33 -5.62 -5.52
CA THR A 58 -39.74 -6.88 -6.16
C THR A 58 -38.58 -7.85 -6.33
N ASP A 59 -37.43 -7.34 -6.76
CA ASP A 59 -36.24 -8.15 -7.01
C ASP A 59 -35.60 -8.61 -5.71
N LEU A 60 -35.63 -7.75 -4.68
CA LEU A 60 -35.19 -8.10 -3.33
C LEU A 60 -36.09 -9.19 -2.72
N ALA A 61 -37.42 -9.05 -2.83
CA ALA A 61 -38.36 -10.06 -2.36
C ALA A 61 -38.21 -11.41 -3.08
N GLU A 62 -37.98 -11.39 -4.39
CA GLU A 62 -37.65 -12.60 -5.15
C GLU A 62 -36.34 -13.22 -4.63
N ALA A 63 -35.34 -12.38 -4.32
CA ALA A 63 -34.03 -12.81 -3.86
C ALA A 63 -34.01 -13.51 -2.52
N GLU A 64 -34.89 -13.10 -1.59
CA GLU A 64 -35.09 -13.78 -0.33
C GLU A 64 -35.56 -15.23 -0.52
N GLY A 65 -36.38 -15.48 -1.55
CA GLY A 65 -36.92 -16.82 -1.86
C GLY A 65 -35.86 -17.86 -2.20
N TRP A 66 -34.68 -17.43 -2.64
CA TRP A 66 -33.52 -18.29 -2.90
C TRP A 66 -32.32 -17.99 -1.99
N GLY A 67 -32.55 -17.28 -0.88
CA GLY A 67 -31.60 -17.15 0.22
C GLY A 67 -30.60 -16.00 0.13
N LEU A 68 -30.75 -15.08 -0.81
CA LEU A 68 -29.88 -13.90 -0.94
C LEU A 68 -30.38 -12.80 -0.01
N VAL A 69 -30.00 -12.92 1.26
CA VAL A 69 -30.38 -11.99 2.32
C VAL A 69 -29.13 -11.41 2.96
N ALA A 70 -29.15 -10.14 3.32
CA ALA A 70 -28.06 -9.54 4.09
C ALA A 70 -27.78 -10.36 5.36
N GLY A 71 -26.52 -10.63 5.64
CA GLY A 71 -26.06 -11.49 6.73
C GLY A 71 -25.83 -12.95 6.35
N THR A 72 -26.19 -13.39 5.14
CA THR A 72 -25.92 -14.75 4.65
C THR A 72 -24.59 -14.86 3.91
N GLU A 73 -23.96 -16.03 3.93
CA GLU A 73 -22.72 -16.28 3.19
C GLU A 73 -23.00 -16.76 1.77
N TRP A 74 -22.39 -16.09 0.80
CA TRP A 74 -22.64 -16.31 -0.63
C TRP A 74 -21.36 -16.63 -1.42
N ALA A 75 -20.23 -16.87 -0.74
CA ALA A 75 -19.03 -17.38 -1.39
C ALA A 75 -19.23 -18.80 -1.94
N LEU A 76 -19.86 -19.66 -1.14
CA LEU A 76 -20.23 -21.04 -1.48
C LEU A 76 -21.74 -21.22 -1.28
N VAL A 77 -22.47 -21.54 -2.35
CA VAL A 77 -23.92 -21.72 -2.32
C VAL A 77 -24.25 -23.12 -2.82
N GLY A 78 -24.95 -23.92 -2.00
CA GLY A 78 -25.27 -25.31 -2.36
C GLY A 78 -24.05 -26.17 -2.68
N GLY A 79 -22.87 -25.86 -2.13
CA GLY A 79 -21.60 -26.53 -2.43
C GLY A 79 -20.89 -26.03 -3.71
N ALA A 80 -21.49 -25.11 -4.46
CA ALA A 80 -20.90 -24.50 -5.64
C ALA A 80 -20.23 -23.16 -5.31
N LEU A 81 -19.04 -22.93 -5.89
CA LEU A 81 -18.33 -21.66 -5.77
C LEU A 81 -18.98 -20.61 -6.66
N SER A 82 -19.58 -19.59 -6.05
CA SER A 82 -20.23 -18.51 -6.79
C SER A 82 -19.22 -17.60 -7.50
N GLY A 83 -19.70 -16.76 -8.41
CA GLY A 83 -18.91 -15.70 -9.02
C GLY A 83 -18.34 -14.74 -7.96
N LEU A 84 -19.03 -14.54 -6.84
CA LEU A 84 -18.55 -13.77 -5.70
C LEU A 84 -17.42 -14.47 -4.94
N GLY A 85 -17.62 -15.75 -4.58
CA GLY A 85 -16.59 -16.54 -3.90
C GLY A 85 -15.31 -16.67 -4.72
N ARG A 86 -15.45 -16.85 -6.04
CA ARG A 86 -14.31 -16.85 -6.97
C ARG A 86 -13.59 -15.51 -7.00
N ALA A 87 -14.33 -14.39 -6.98
CA ALA A 87 -13.74 -13.05 -7.00
C ALA A 87 -12.90 -12.81 -5.75
N LEU A 88 -13.41 -13.19 -4.58
CA LEU A 88 -12.71 -13.07 -3.30
C LEU A 88 -11.47 -13.97 -3.25
N ALA A 89 -11.60 -15.23 -3.67
CA ALA A 89 -10.51 -16.21 -3.61
C ALA A 89 -9.35 -15.89 -4.57
N THR A 90 -9.68 -15.53 -5.81
CA THR A 90 -8.68 -15.21 -6.84
C THR A 90 -8.23 -13.75 -6.79
N LYS A 91 -8.98 -12.92 -6.08
CA LYS A 91 -8.89 -11.46 -6.10
C LYS A 91 -8.96 -10.88 -7.52
N ALA A 92 -9.61 -11.61 -8.44
CA ALA A 92 -9.76 -11.26 -9.84
C ALA A 92 -11.25 -11.14 -10.19
N PRO A 93 -11.61 -10.33 -11.19
CA PRO A 93 -12.99 -10.23 -11.66
C PRO A 93 -13.52 -11.59 -12.16
N SER A 94 -14.72 -11.97 -11.75
CA SER A 94 -15.31 -13.25 -12.11
C SER A 94 -16.79 -13.16 -12.42
N ARG A 95 -17.26 -14.13 -13.19
CA ARG A 95 -18.66 -14.39 -13.46
C ARG A 95 -18.98 -15.86 -13.18
N SER A 96 -20.21 -16.14 -12.78
CA SER A 96 -20.78 -17.48 -12.75
C SER A 96 -22.17 -17.44 -13.40
N PRO A 97 -22.47 -18.33 -14.36
CA PRO A 97 -23.83 -18.48 -14.86
C PRO A 97 -24.72 -19.18 -13.83
N ARG A 98 -26.03 -19.27 -14.13
CA ARG A 98 -26.92 -20.20 -13.41
C ARG A 98 -26.42 -21.63 -13.56
N GLY A 99 -26.60 -22.45 -12.53
CA GLY A 99 -26.17 -23.84 -12.55
C GLY A 99 -26.54 -24.59 -11.28
N PRO A 100 -26.09 -25.85 -11.15
CA PRO A 100 -26.34 -26.65 -9.96
C PRO A 100 -25.83 -25.92 -8.70
N GLY A 101 -26.74 -25.58 -7.79
CA GLY A 101 -26.43 -24.84 -6.55
C GLY A 101 -26.31 -23.32 -6.69
N LEU A 102 -26.38 -22.76 -7.91
CA LEU A 102 -26.33 -21.31 -8.18
C LEU A 102 -27.63 -20.87 -8.88
N PRO A 103 -28.64 -20.39 -8.12
CA PRO A 103 -29.97 -20.09 -8.66
C PRO A 103 -29.98 -18.90 -9.64
N GLN A 104 -29.02 -17.99 -9.48
CA GLN A 104 -28.89 -16.80 -10.31
C GLN A 104 -27.45 -16.61 -10.79
N PRO A 105 -27.25 -15.99 -11.95
CA PRO A 105 -25.91 -15.64 -12.38
C PRO A 105 -25.36 -14.51 -11.50
N PHE A 106 -24.03 -14.42 -11.44
CA PHE A 106 -23.34 -13.48 -10.57
C PHE A 106 -22.11 -12.94 -11.30
N ALA A 107 -21.92 -11.63 -11.30
CA ALA A 107 -20.68 -10.98 -11.70
C ALA A 107 -20.11 -10.25 -10.48
N ALA A 108 -18.83 -10.40 -10.20
CA ALA A 108 -18.23 -9.79 -9.01
C ALA A 108 -16.77 -9.39 -9.23
N VAL A 109 -16.34 -8.44 -8.42
CA VAL A 109 -14.96 -7.97 -8.31
C VAL A 109 -14.60 -7.82 -6.83
N ALA A 110 -13.38 -8.20 -6.48
CA ALA A 110 -12.84 -7.93 -5.15
C ALA A 110 -12.55 -6.43 -5.00
N VAL A 111 -12.81 -5.89 -3.82
CA VAL A 111 -12.42 -4.52 -3.42
C VAL A 111 -11.33 -4.65 -2.37
N ARG A 112 -10.21 -3.95 -2.58
CA ARG A 112 -9.02 -4.03 -1.73
C ARG A 112 -8.75 -2.68 -1.08
N ASP A 113 -8.11 -2.72 0.07
CA ASP A 113 -7.46 -1.51 0.57
C ASP A 113 -6.21 -1.29 -0.29
N PRO A 114 -6.15 -0.23 -1.13
CA PRO A 114 -4.99 0.00 -1.99
C PRO A 114 -3.72 0.30 -1.19
N ARG A 115 -3.83 0.63 0.11
CA ARG A 115 -2.68 0.92 0.99
C ARG A 115 -2.00 -0.35 1.51
N GLN A 116 -2.77 -1.44 1.69
CA GLN A 116 -2.32 -2.68 2.33
C GLN A 116 -2.41 -3.90 1.40
N GLY A 117 -3.15 -3.79 0.29
CA GLY A 117 -3.49 -4.91 -0.58
C GLY A 117 -4.41 -5.94 0.09
N THR A 118 -4.92 -5.63 1.29
CA THR A 118 -5.84 -6.49 2.04
C THR A 118 -7.22 -6.44 1.40
N LEU A 119 -7.93 -7.57 1.48
CA LEU A 119 -9.26 -7.68 0.92
C LEU A 119 -10.24 -6.98 1.86
N CYS A 120 -10.95 -5.97 1.37
CA CYS A 120 -12.03 -5.31 2.11
C CYS A 120 -13.37 -6.03 1.94
N GLY A 121 -13.55 -6.71 0.80
CA GLY A 121 -14.76 -7.43 0.44
C GLY A 121 -14.91 -7.58 -1.06
N ALA A 122 -16.15 -7.70 -1.53
CA ALA A 122 -16.46 -7.70 -2.95
C ALA A 122 -17.66 -6.81 -3.27
N LEU A 123 -17.66 -6.32 -4.50
CA LEU A 123 -18.79 -5.69 -5.17
C LEU A 123 -19.29 -6.64 -6.25
N GLY A 124 -20.59 -6.86 -6.33
CA GLY A 124 -21.15 -7.74 -7.34
C GLY A 124 -22.56 -7.36 -7.77
N ILE A 125 -22.96 -7.94 -8.89
CA ILE A 125 -24.29 -7.82 -9.46
C ILE A 125 -24.85 -9.23 -9.69
N THR A 126 -26.10 -9.43 -9.32
CA THR A 126 -26.83 -10.70 -9.52
C THR A 126 -28.29 -10.42 -9.90
N GLY A 127 -28.93 -11.40 -10.54
CA GLY A 127 -30.31 -11.28 -11.03
C GLY A 127 -30.38 -11.26 -12.55
N GLY A 128 -31.19 -12.15 -13.11
CA GLY A 128 -31.46 -12.26 -14.56
C GLY A 128 -30.22 -12.43 -15.45
N ASP A 129 -30.43 -12.49 -16.76
CA ASP A 129 -29.31 -12.57 -17.72
C ASP A 129 -28.54 -11.24 -17.84
N ALA A 130 -29.15 -10.13 -17.41
CA ALA A 130 -28.53 -8.81 -17.39
C ALA A 130 -27.26 -8.76 -16.52
N ALA A 131 -27.17 -9.55 -15.45
CA ALA A 131 -25.93 -9.67 -14.65
C ALA A 131 -24.74 -10.23 -15.47
N LEU A 132 -25.00 -10.92 -16.58
CA LEU A 132 -23.97 -11.43 -17.49
C LEU A 132 -23.72 -10.52 -18.70
N ALA A 133 -24.37 -9.36 -18.80
CA ALA A 133 -24.15 -8.46 -19.92
C ALA A 133 -22.66 -8.06 -20.06
N PRO A 134 -22.14 -7.88 -21.29
CA PRO A 134 -20.70 -7.72 -21.53
C PRO A 134 -20.04 -6.59 -20.72
N PHE A 135 -20.76 -5.48 -20.53
CA PHE A 135 -20.26 -4.29 -19.85
C PHE A 135 -20.29 -4.37 -18.31
N VAL A 136 -21.02 -5.32 -17.72
CA VAL A 136 -21.22 -5.39 -16.25
C VAL A 136 -19.91 -5.51 -15.49
N LEU A 137 -18.99 -6.40 -15.91
CA LEU A 137 -17.68 -6.50 -15.27
C LEU A 137 -16.83 -5.23 -15.44
N ALA A 138 -16.98 -4.51 -16.56
CA ALA A 138 -16.26 -3.25 -16.76
C ALA A 138 -16.78 -2.17 -15.80
N ALA A 139 -18.11 -2.07 -15.65
CA ALA A 139 -18.74 -1.16 -14.69
C ALA A 139 -18.35 -1.51 -13.24
N LEU A 140 -18.39 -2.79 -12.87
CA LEU A 140 -17.96 -3.27 -11.55
C LEU A 140 -16.49 -2.94 -11.27
N ARG A 141 -15.58 -3.16 -12.24
CA ARG A 141 -14.16 -2.80 -12.10
C ARG A 141 -13.96 -1.31 -11.92
N GLY A 142 -14.65 -0.49 -12.70
CA GLY A 142 -14.58 0.97 -12.59
C GLY A 142 -15.11 1.47 -11.24
N ALA A 143 -16.23 0.92 -10.77
CA ALA A 143 -16.77 1.21 -9.46
C ALA A 143 -15.81 0.77 -8.35
N ALA A 144 -15.29 -0.46 -8.40
CA ALA A 144 -14.30 -0.94 -7.44
C ALA A 144 -13.06 -0.04 -7.40
N ALA A 145 -12.45 0.29 -8.54
CA ALA A 145 -11.31 1.20 -8.59
C ALA A 145 -11.63 2.59 -7.97
N THR A 146 -12.86 3.08 -8.16
CA THR A 146 -13.33 4.33 -7.55
C THR A 146 -13.48 4.21 -6.04
N LEU A 147 -14.03 3.09 -5.55
CA LEU A 147 -14.15 2.80 -4.11
C LEU A 147 -12.77 2.65 -3.47
N GLU A 148 -11.85 1.90 -4.10
CA GLU A 148 -10.47 1.73 -3.65
C GLU A 148 -9.77 3.10 -3.56
N SER A 149 -9.92 3.96 -4.57
CA SER A 149 -9.41 5.34 -4.55
C SER A 149 -9.99 6.17 -3.39
N HIS A 150 -11.28 5.99 -3.05
CA HIS A 150 -11.86 6.64 -1.87
C HIS A 150 -11.35 6.05 -0.54
N LEU A 151 -11.13 4.74 -0.45
CA LEU A 151 -10.45 4.13 0.70
C LEU A 151 -9.02 4.68 0.84
N ALA A 152 -8.34 4.96 -0.27
CA ALA A 152 -7.03 5.60 -0.27
C ALA A 152 -7.06 7.03 0.32
N THR A 153 -8.20 7.72 0.31
CA THR A 153 -8.32 9.13 0.75
C THR A 153 -9.02 9.31 2.11
N THR A 154 -9.94 8.43 2.53
CA THR A 154 -10.79 8.63 3.73
C THR A 154 -10.18 8.23 5.07
N ALA A 155 -9.13 7.39 5.13
CA ALA A 155 -8.45 7.06 6.39
C ALA A 155 -7.29 8.03 6.74
N LEU A 156 -7.58 9.33 6.71
CA LEU A 156 -6.84 10.35 7.47
C LEU A 156 -7.68 10.66 8.73
N PRO A 157 -7.11 10.75 9.94
CA PRO A 157 -7.89 11.13 11.11
C PRO A 157 -8.55 12.50 10.89
N ALA A 158 -9.85 12.58 11.19
CA ALA A 158 -10.66 13.77 11.08
C ALA A 158 -10.10 14.89 11.98
N GLY A 159 -9.36 15.83 11.37
CA GLY A 159 -9.12 17.18 11.86
C GLY A 159 -9.72 18.18 10.86
N PRO A 160 -10.09 19.39 11.28
CA PRO A 160 -10.82 20.33 10.44
C PRO A 160 -10.02 20.70 9.19
N ALA A 161 -10.72 20.73 8.06
CA ALA A 161 -10.17 20.92 6.73
C ALA A 161 -9.41 22.25 6.56
N VAL A 162 -8.19 22.13 6.03
CA VAL A 162 -7.55 23.17 5.20
C VAL A 162 -7.16 22.48 3.89
N PRO A 163 -7.65 22.93 2.72
CA PRO A 163 -7.37 22.29 1.46
C PRO A 163 -5.98 22.71 0.97
N VAL A 164 -5.03 21.77 0.93
CA VAL A 164 -3.81 21.90 0.10
C VAL A 164 -3.51 20.54 -0.49
N GLY A 165 -3.45 20.49 -1.83
CA GLY A 165 -3.52 19.26 -2.61
C GLY A 165 -2.46 18.21 -2.31
N SER A 166 -2.89 16.95 -2.35
CA SER A 166 -2.02 15.84 -2.71
C SER A 166 -2.44 15.39 -4.10
N ALA A 167 -1.81 15.97 -5.13
CA ALA A 167 -1.53 15.20 -6.32
C ALA A 167 -0.84 13.91 -5.86
N SER A 168 -1.18 12.76 -6.45
CA SER A 168 -0.32 11.57 -6.42
C SER A 168 1.12 12.05 -6.58
N ALA A 169 2.01 11.78 -5.61
CA ALA A 169 3.41 12.18 -5.73
C ALA A 169 3.97 11.51 -6.99
N HIS A 170 4.17 12.28 -8.05
CA HIS A 170 4.68 11.78 -9.32
C HIS A 170 6.21 11.65 -9.30
N ALA A 171 6.85 12.17 -8.25
CA ALA A 171 8.29 12.14 -8.06
C ALA A 171 8.72 11.24 -6.90
N LEU A 172 9.84 10.54 -7.07
CA LEU A 172 10.44 9.65 -6.07
C LEU A 172 11.92 10.00 -5.87
N LEU A 173 12.30 10.24 -4.62
CA LEU A 173 13.69 10.34 -4.20
C LEU A 173 14.24 8.93 -3.96
N ARG A 174 15.25 8.54 -4.73
CA ARG A 174 16.05 7.34 -4.47
C ARG A 174 17.26 7.73 -3.65
N LEU A 175 17.25 7.36 -2.39
CA LEU A 175 18.26 7.72 -1.40
C LEU A 175 18.92 6.48 -0.80
N THR A 176 18.36 5.29 -1.00
CA THR A 176 18.90 4.02 -0.52
C THR A 176 19.78 3.35 -1.58
N GLY A 177 20.86 2.73 -1.12
CA GLY A 177 21.74 1.93 -1.96
C GLY A 177 23.07 2.57 -2.33
N PRO A 178 23.89 1.85 -3.11
CA PRO A 178 25.29 2.23 -3.38
C PRO A 178 25.42 3.34 -4.43
N ASP A 179 24.38 3.57 -5.22
CA ASP A 179 24.39 4.53 -6.32
C ASP A 179 24.23 5.97 -5.83
N ALA A 180 24.56 6.93 -6.69
CA ALA A 180 24.32 8.34 -6.40
C ALA A 180 22.81 8.60 -6.22
N PRO A 181 22.40 9.45 -5.25
CA PRO A 181 20.99 9.70 -5.02
C PRO A 181 20.34 10.37 -6.23
N THR A 182 19.12 9.97 -6.55
CA THR A 182 18.37 10.51 -7.70
C THR A 182 16.99 11.02 -7.30
N LEU A 183 16.47 11.90 -8.15
CA LEU A 183 15.08 12.29 -8.17
C LEU A 183 14.48 11.79 -9.49
N ASP A 184 13.62 10.79 -9.39
CA ASP A 184 12.83 10.27 -10.49
C ASP A 184 11.55 11.08 -10.62
N THR A 185 11.22 11.51 -11.83
CA THR A 185 9.98 12.24 -12.15
C THR A 185 9.38 11.69 -13.45
N PRO A 186 8.15 12.04 -13.84
CA PRO A 186 7.61 11.68 -15.15
C PRO A 186 8.42 12.24 -16.32
N HIS A 187 9.24 13.27 -16.07
CA HIS A 187 10.08 13.93 -17.07
C HIS A 187 11.49 13.33 -17.16
N GLY A 188 11.83 12.39 -16.27
CA GLY A 188 13.11 11.69 -16.26
C GLY A 188 13.75 11.62 -14.88
N THR A 189 14.94 11.02 -14.84
CA THR A 189 15.76 10.85 -13.64
C THR A 189 16.89 11.88 -13.61
N SER A 190 17.04 12.57 -12.49
CA SER A 190 18.11 13.54 -12.26
C SER A 190 18.98 13.15 -11.07
N SER A 191 20.30 13.31 -11.20
CA SER A 191 21.23 13.05 -10.10
C SER A 191 21.23 14.20 -9.10
N LEU A 192 21.29 13.87 -7.81
CA LEU A 192 21.33 14.84 -6.72
C LEU A 192 22.75 14.94 -6.15
N GLY A 193 23.21 16.17 -5.91
CA GLY A 193 24.38 16.39 -5.08
C GLY A 193 24.10 15.96 -3.63
N ARG A 194 25.12 15.49 -2.90
CA ARG A 194 24.99 15.00 -1.52
C ARG A 194 24.18 15.94 -0.62
N ARG A 195 24.53 17.23 -0.59
CA ARG A 195 23.87 18.22 0.26
C ARG A 195 22.40 18.43 -0.10
N HIS A 196 22.07 18.38 -1.40
CA HIS A 196 20.69 18.47 -1.88
C HIS A 196 19.88 17.23 -1.47
N ALA A 197 20.46 16.04 -1.61
CA ALA A 197 19.82 14.80 -1.20
C ALA A 197 19.56 14.78 0.31
N GLU A 198 20.50 15.24 1.14
CA GLU A 198 20.31 15.37 2.60
C GLU A 198 19.19 16.36 2.94
N LEU A 199 19.17 17.55 2.32
CA LEU A 199 18.12 18.55 2.54
C LEU A 199 16.74 17.98 2.16
N LEU A 200 16.63 17.35 1.00
CA LEU A 200 15.39 16.75 0.52
C LEU A 200 14.95 15.59 1.43
N ALA A 201 15.86 14.72 1.84
CA ALA A 201 15.58 13.61 2.74
C ALA A 201 15.05 14.09 4.10
N VAL A 202 15.72 15.10 4.70
CA VAL A 202 15.29 15.67 5.98
C VAL A 202 13.92 16.34 5.87
N LEU A 203 13.66 17.04 4.76
CA LEU A 203 12.38 17.70 4.54
C LEU A 203 11.25 16.73 4.19
N ALA A 204 11.53 15.63 3.47
CA ALA A 204 10.57 14.57 3.17
C ALA A 204 10.07 13.89 4.46
N ALA A 205 10.97 13.68 5.42
CA ALA A 205 10.64 13.16 6.75
C ALA A 205 9.92 14.17 7.66
N ALA A 206 9.77 15.43 7.24
CA ALA A 206 9.11 16.49 7.99
C ALA A 206 8.00 17.18 7.18
N PRO A 207 6.83 16.53 6.96
CA PRO A 207 5.74 17.09 6.14
C PRO A 207 5.17 18.42 6.66
N ALA A 208 5.28 18.68 7.97
CA ALA A 208 4.92 19.96 8.58
C ALA A 208 5.88 21.11 8.20
N GLY A 209 7.03 20.78 7.63
CA GLY A 209 8.12 21.69 7.36
C GLY A 209 8.97 22.01 8.58
N LEU A 210 10.16 22.56 8.32
CA LEU A 210 11.14 22.94 9.32
C LEU A 210 11.48 24.43 9.20
N ASP A 211 11.69 25.09 10.33
CA ASP A 211 12.33 26.40 10.31
C ASP A 211 13.82 26.27 9.93
N GLY A 212 14.45 27.41 9.63
CA GLY A 212 15.85 27.41 9.19
C GLY A 212 16.83 26.91 10.25
N ALA A 213 16.57 27.16 11.54
CA ALA A 213 17.46 26.75 12.61
C ALA A 213 17.38 25.23 12.84
N GLU A 214 16.18 24.66 12.79
CA GLU A 214 15.95 23.23 12.89
C GLU A 214 16.50 22.48 11.66
N LEU A 215 16.29 23.01 10.46
CA LEU A 215 16.86 22.43 9.25
C LEU A 215 18.40 22.41 9.29
N VAL A 216 19.03 23.48 9.80
CA VAL A 216 20.48 23.50 10.02
C VAL A 216 20.91 22.40 10.98
N ARG A 217 20.27 22.27 12.15
CA ARG A 217 20.61 21.25 13.16
C ARG A 217 20.52 19.83 12.63
N ARG A 218 19.54 19.55 11.76
CA ARG A 218 19.30 18.20 11.23
C ARG A 218 20.24 17.83 10.08
N VAL A 219 20.72 18.80 9.31
CA VAL A 219 21.52 18.56 8.09
C VAL A 219 23.01 18.75 8.30
N TYR A 220 23.43 19.70 9.13
CA TYR A 220 24.84 20.04 9.29
C TYR A 220 25.39 19.52 10.62
N SER A 221 26.48 18.75 10.54
CA SER A 221 27.24 18.27 11.69
C SER A 221 27.96 19.39 12.45
N GLN A 222 28.22 20.52 11.78
CA GLN A 222 28.83 21.72 12.34
C GLN A 222 27.90 22.92 12.20
N PRO A 223 27.96 23.91 13.11
CA PRO A 223 27.13 25.10 13.02
C PRO A 223 27.36 25.86 11.70
N VAL A 224 26.30 26.11 10.94
CA VAL A 224 26.33 26.97 9.75
C VAL A 224 25.39 28.16 9.89
N SER A 225 25.73 29.25 9.21
CA SER A 225 24.90 30.45 9.22
C SER A 225 23.58 30.26 8.44
N GLY A 226 22.54 31.00 8.81
CA GLY A 226 21.31 31.05 8.03
C GLY A 226 21.47 31.63 6.62
N VAL A 227 22.56 32.37 6.35
CA VAL A 227 22.92 32.82 4.99
C VAL A 227 23.39 31.63 4.16
N THR A 228 24.23 30.77 4.72
CA THR A 228 24.70 29.54 4.08
C THR A 228 23.54 28.61 3.73
N LEU A 229 22.61 28.38 4.68
CA LEU A 229 21.41 27.59 4.40
C LEU A 229 20.59 28.19 3.26
N ARG A 230 20.32 29.50 3.28
CA ARG A 230 19.54 30.16 2.23
C ARG A 230 20.21 30.04 0.85
N ALA A 231 21.53 30.13 0.80
CA ALA A 231 22.28 29.94 -0.44
C ALA A 231 22.15 28.50 -0.96
N GLU A 232 22.23 27.49 -0.10
CA GLU A 232 21.99 26.09 -0.50
C GLU A 232 20.54 25.84 -0.92
N ILE A 233 19.56 26.41 -0.22
CA ILE A 233 18.15 26.30 -0.63
C ILE A 233 17.91 26.96 -2.00
N ALA A 234 18.56 28.09 -2.28
CA ALA A 234 18.46 28.73 -3.60
C ALA A 234 19.05 27.85 -4.70
N ARG A 235 20.21 27.20 -4.46
CA ARG A 235 20.80 26.22 -5.38
C ARG A 235 19.90 25.00 -5.57
N LEU A 236 19.32 24.48 -4.49
CA LEU A 236 18.39 23.36 -4.54
C LEU A 236 17.15 23.69 -5.39
N ARG A 237 16.57 24.89 -5.22
CA ARG A 237 15.41 25.33 -6.03
C ARG A 237 15.75 25.35 -7.52
N LYS A 238 16.91 25.90 -7.87
CA LYS A 238 17.38 25.93 -9.25
C LYS A 238 17.58 24.51 -9.81
N ALA A 239 18.16 23.60 -9.02
CA ALA A 239 18.31 22.21 -9.44
C ALA A 239 16.96 21.49 -9.65
N LEU A 240 15.97 21.75 -8.80
CA LEU A 240 14.61 21.21 -8.96
C LEU A 240 13.93 21.75 -10.24
N GLU A 241 14.10 23.04 -10.53
CA GLU A 241 13.62 23.65 -11.77
C GLU A 241 14.29 23.03 -13.01
N GLU A 242 15.62 22.93 -13.02
CA GLU A 242 16.39 22.35 -14.13
C GLU A 242 16.06 20.86 -14.37
N SER A 243 15.66 20.13 -13.33
CA SER A 243 15.26 18.73 -13.44
C SER A 243 13.83 18.49 -13.94
N GLY A 244 13.01 19.55 -14.08
CA GLY A 244 11.57 19.41 -14.38
C GLY A 244 10.73 18.94 -13.19
N ALA A 245 11.31 18.87 -11.98
CA ALA A 245 10.60 18.41 -10.80
C ALA A 245 9.44 19.34 -10.40
N LEU A 246 9.58 20.65 -10.65
CA LEU A 246 8.51 21.62 -10.38
C LEU A 246 7.28 21.35 -11.26
N ASP A 247 7.49 20.99 -12.54
CA ASP A 247 6.41 20.61 -13.47
C ASP A 247 5.77 19.29 -13.08
N ALA A 248 6.54 18.38 -12.47
CA ALA A 248 6.05 17.14 -11.87
C ALA A 248 5.29 17.35 -10.54
N GLY A 249 5.11 18.59 -10.09
CA GLY A 249 4.36 18.95 -8.88
C GLY A 249 5.19 18.94 -7.59
N VAL A 250 6.52 18.77 -7.68
CA VAL A 250 7.40 18.91 -6.51
C VAL A 250 7.45 20.37 -6.11
N SER A 251 7.17 20.66 -4.84
CA SER A 251 7.21 22.03 -4.33
C SER A 251 8.06 22.13 -3.06
N LEU A 252 8.86 23.20 -2.99
CA LEU A 252 9.62 23.56 -1.81
C LEU A 252 9.08 24.89 -1.26
N GLY A 253 8.30 24.85 -0.19
CA GLY A 253 7.81 26.02 0.53
C GLY A 253 8.92 26.84 1.17
N SER A 254 8.63 28.11 1.46
CA SER A 254 9.51 28.98 2.24
C SER A 254 8.78 29.41 3.51
N ARG A 255 9.42 29.20 4.68
CA ARG A 255 8.93 29.60 6.02
C ARG A 255 7.56 29.00 6.41
N PRO A 256 7.50 27.73 6.86
CA PRO A 256 8.62 26.81 7.03
C PRO A 256 9.14 26.25 5.69
N TYR A 257 10.39 25.80 5.66
CA TYR A 257 10.88 24.99 4.54
C TYR A 257 10.10 23.67 4.55
N ARG A 258 9.29 23.44 3.52
CA ARG A 258 8.39 22.29 3.43
C ARG A 258 8.50 21.68 2.05
N LEU A 259 8.71 20.37 1.98
CA LEU A 259 8.73 19.64 0.73
C LEU A 259 7.37 18.96 0.52
N SER A 260 6.83 19.01 -0.70
CA SER A 260 5.61 18.29 -1.08
C SER A 260 5.72 17.80 -2.53
N GLY A 261 4.82 16.89 -2.93
CA GLY A 261 4.76 16.33 -4.28
C GLY A 261 5.84 15.28 -4.58
N VAL A 262 6.53 14.78 -3.56
CA VAL A 262 7.60 13.79 -3.69
C VAL A 262 7.59 12.82 -2.52
N GLU A 263 7.85 11.55 -2.81
CA GLU A 263 8.11 10.50 -1.82
C GLU A 263 9.60 10.18 -1.75
N ASP A 264 10.08 9.59 -0.66
CA ASP A 264 11.41 9.01 -0.58
C ASP A 264 11.37 7.50 -0.26
N ASP A 265 12.23 6.74 -0.95
CA ASP A 265 12.33 5.29 -0.85
C ASP A 265 12.58 4.81 0.59
N ALA A 266 13.41 5.49 1.37
CA ALA A 266 13.65 5.16 2.77
C ALA A 266 12.39 5.27 3.64
N THR A 267 11.58 6.32 3.46
CA THR A 267 10.29 6.46 4.16
C THR A 267 9.30 5.38 3.71
N ARG A 268 9.29 5.03 2.42
CA ARG A 268 8.45 3.94 1.89
C ARG A 268 8.84 2.58 2.47
N VAL A 269 10.14 2.26 2.51
CA VAL A 269 10.65 1.04 3.15
C VAL A 269 10.27 1.02 4.63
N ALA A 270 10.46 2.11 5.36
CA ALA A 270 10.05 2.21 6.76
C ALA A 270 8.54 1.95 6.94
N ALA A 271 7.70 2.50 6.07
CA ALA A 271 6.25 2.29 6.08
C ALA A 271 5.85 0.84 5.73
N HIS A 272 6.60 0.16 4.87
CA HIS A 272 6.43 -1.28 4.62
C HIS A 272 6.77 -2.10 5.86
N LEU A 273 7.92 -1.83 6.48
CA LEU A 273 8.36 -2.52 7.70
C LEU A 273 7.39 -2.32 8.87
N ALA A 274 6.92 -1.09 9.09
CA ALA A 274 5.96 -0.76 10.14
C ALA A 274 4.63 -1.54 10.03
N ARG A 275 4.27 -2.01 8.82
CA ARG A 275 3.06 -2.79 8.54
C ARG A 275 3.33 -4.29 8.37
N GLY A 276 4.56 -4.75 8.64
CA GLY A 276 4.96 -6.15 8.48
C GLY A 276 5.09 -6.60 7.01
N ALA A 277 5.08 -5.68 6.06
CA ALA A 277 5.18 -5.97 4.62
C ALA A 277 6.65 -6.17 4.20
N LEU A 278 7.25 -7.28 4.62
CA LEU A 278 8.69 -7.52 4.46
C LEU A 278 9.14 -7.67 3.00
N VAL A 279 8.38 -8.38 2.16
CA VAL A 279 8.76 -8.59 0.75
C VAL A 279 8.78 -7.28 -0.05
N PRO A 280 7.75 -6.42 0.02
CA PRO A 280 7.82 -5.08 -0.56
C PRO A 280 8.98 -4.23 -0.02
N ALA A 281 9.24 -4.28 1.29
CA ALA A 281 10.35 -3.56 1.89
C ALA A 281 11.70 -3.97 1.28
N LEU A 282 11.97 -5.26 1.15
CA LEU A 282 13.22 -5.79 0.59
C LEU A 282 13.36 -5.52 -0.91
N ASN A 283 12.26 -5.52 -1.68
CA ASN A 283 12.30 -5.19 -3.10
C ASN A 283 12.58 -3.71 -3.36
N GLU A 284 12.19 -2.83 -2.42
CA GLU A 284 12.39 -1.39 -2.55
C GLU A 284 13.70 -0.92 -1.91
N TYR A 285 14.18 -1.60 -0.87
CA TYR A 285 15.40 -1.24 -0.15
C TYR A 285 16.65 -1.48 -1.02
N GLY A 286 17.24 -0.40 -1.53
CA GLY A 286 18.44 -0.45 -2.35
C GLY A 286 19.75 -0.68 -1.57
N GLY A 287 19.71 -0.57 -0.23
CA GLY A 287 20.87 -0.59 0.67
C GLY A 287 20.85 0.59 1.64
N GLU A 288 21.99 0.89 2.28
CA GLU A 288 22.08 1.98 3.25
C GLU A 288 21.54 3.33 2.73
N LEU A 289 20.84 4.07 3.59
CA LEU A 289 20.35 5.42 3.28
C LEU A 289 21.52 6.43 3.19
N LEU A 290 21.73 7.01 2.01
CA LEU A 290 22.75 8.00 1.67
C LEU A 290 24.13 7.63 2.23
N PRO A 291 24.77 6.55 1.75
CA PRO A 291 26.06 6.08 2.27
C PRO A 291 27.10 7.21 2.27
N GLY A 292 27.81 7.37 3.40
CA GLY A 292 28.83 8.41 3.56
C GLY A 292 28.33 9.83 3.87
N SER A 293 27.02 10.03 4.06
CA SER A 293 26.52 11.26 4.69
C SER A 293 26.84 11.29 6.19
N ASP A 294 27.25 12.47 6.69
CA ASP A 294 27.50 12.80 8.09
C ASP A 294 26.39 13.67 8.70
N ALA A 295 25.32 13.92 7.95
CA ALA A 295 24.19 14.72 8.41
C ALA A 295 23.52 14.03 9.62
N PRO A 296 23.32 14.72 10.76
CA PRO A 296 22.82 14.10 12.00
C PRO A 296 21.51 13.33 11.82
N GLU A 297 20.55 13.90 11.09
CA GLU A 297 19.25 13.27 10.87
C GLU A 297 19.33 12.08 9.90
N ILE A 298 20.26 12.10 8.96
CA ILE A 298 20.47 10.97 8.03
C ILE A 298 21.11 9.80 8.75
N LEU A 299 22.10 10.05 9.64
CA LEU A 299 22.69 9.00 10.47
C LEU A 299 21.64 8.33 11.36
N ARG A 300 20.78 9.13 12.00
CA ARG A 300 19.66 8.63 12.81
C ARG A 300 18.72 7.75 11.98
N ARG A 301 18.22 8.27 10.85
CA ARG A 301 17.30 7.55 9.97
C ARG A 301 17.93 6.28 9.37
N ARG A 302 19.21 6.31 8.99
CA ARG A 302 19.94 5.13 8.48
C ARG A 302 19.99 4.04 9.54
N ALA A 303 20.34 4.38 10.77
CA ALA A 303 20.40 3.43 11.89
C ALA A 303 19.03 2.83 12.21
N GLU A 304 17.98 3.66 12.23
CA GLU A 304 16.60 3.23 12.46
C GLU A 304 16.11 2.27 11.37
N LEU A 305 16.32 2.64 10.10
CA LEU A 305 15.90 1.81 8.97
C LEU A 305 16.64 0.47 8.93
N SER A 306 17.96 0.48 9.13
CA SER A 306 18.79 -0.72 9.19
C SER A 306 18.36 -1.65 10.33
N THR A 307 18.12 -1.09 11.52
CA THR A 307 17.66 -1.85 12.70
C THR A 307 16.28 -2.46 12.46
N ALA A 308 15.34 -1.68 11.92
CA ALA A 308 13.99 -2.15 11.64
C ALA A 308 13.98 -3.26 10.58
N LEU A 309 14.75 -3.10 9.51
CA LEU A 309 14.86 -4.09 8.44
C LEU A 309 15.46 -5.40 8.98
N ARG A 310 16.58 -5.30 9.70
CA ARG A 310 17.24 -6.46 10.33
C ARG A 310 16.28 -7.20 11.26
N GLY A 311 15.59 -6.48 12.15
CA GLY A 311 14.64 -7.07 13.09
C GLY A 311 13.48 -7.78 12.38
N ALA A 312 12.92 -7.16 11.34
CA ALA A 312 11.85 -7.76 10.55
C ALA A 312 12.30 -9.03 9.81
N VAL A 313 13.51 -9.02 9.23
CA VAL A 313 14.09 -10.18 8.55
C VAL A 313 14.30 -11.34 9.52
N LEU A 314 14.98 -11.10 10.65
CA LEU A 314 15.26 -12.13 11.65
C LEU A 314 13.97 -12.68 12.28
N GLY A 315 12.96 -11.83 12.49
CA GLY A 315 11.67 -12.24 13.03
C GLY A 315 10.74 -12.98 12.07
N SER A 316 11.01 -12.94 10.75
CA SER A 316 10.10 -13.51 9.74
C SER A 316 10.18 -15.02 9.56
N ALA A 317 11.29 -15.64 9.96
CA ALA A 317 11.63 -17.04 9.63
C ALA A 317 11.47 -17.39 8.13
N GLN A 318 11.73 -16.43 7.23
CA GLN A 318 11.65 -16.63 5.77
C GLN A 318 13.04 -16.72 5.14
N ALA A 319 13.37 -17.89 4.57
CA ALA A 319 14.69 -18.14 3.99
C ALA A 319 15.04 -17.21 2.81
N GLU A 320 14.04 -16.82 2.02
CA GLU A 320 14.21 -15.89 0.90
C GLU A 320 14.51 -14.47 1.38
N ALA A 321 13.72 -13.95 2.33
CA ALA A 321 13.93 -12.63 2.91
C ALA A 321 15.33 -12.52 3.55
N LEU A 322 15.73 -13.58 4.26
CA LEU A 322 17.00 -13.64 4.94
C LEU A 322 18.19 -13.74 3.98
N SER A 323 18.02 -14.37 2.82
CA SER A 323 19.06 -14.37 1.79
C SER A 323 19.16 -13.05 1.02
N ALA A 324 18.02 -12.41 0.74
CA ALA A 324 18.02 -11.08 0.15
C ALA A 324 18.73 -10.07 1.05
N PHE A 325 18.45 -10.13 2.37
CA PHE A 325 19.14 -9.32 3.36
C PHE A 325 20.65 -9.61 3.42
N LEU A 326 21.06 -10.88 3.47
CA LEU A 326 22.48 -11.26 3.52
C LEU A 326 23.27 -10.98 2.23
N ALA A 327 22.58 -10.64 1.13
CA ALA A 327 23.23 -10.16 -0.08
C ALA A 327 23.65 -8.68 0.02
N LEU A 328 23.13 -7.94 1.00
CA LEU A 328 23.45 -6.53 1.22
C LEU A 328 24.86 -6.36 1.83
N PRO A 329 25.65 -5.36 1.40
CA PRO A 329 26.97 -5.09 1.97
C PRO A 329 26.95 -4.86 3.50
N GLU A 330 25.95 -4.16 4.01
CA GLU A 330 25.79 -3.87 5.44
C GLU A 330 25.50 -5.11 6.29
N ALA A 331 24.93 -6.17 5.70
CA ALA A 331 24.65 -7.42 6.39
C ALA A 331 25.85 -8.39 6.40
N ALA A 332 26.94 -8.07 5.67
CA ALA A 332 28.07 -8.97 5.49
C ALA A 332 28.73 -9.40 6.81
N GLN A 333 28.69 -8.55 7.84
CA GLN A 333 29.26 -8.81 9.17
C GLN A 333 28.24 -9.28 10.21
N ASP A 334 26.98 -9.52 9.81
CA ASP A 334 25.91 -9.90 10.74
C ASP A 334 25.95 -11.40 11.09
N ALA A 335 26.73 -11.75 12.10
CA ALA A 335 26.90 -13.14 12.52
C ALA A 335 25.59 -13.82 12.95
N GLU A 336 24.64 -13.07 13.53
CA GLU A 336 23.35 -13.61 13.94
C GLU A 336 22.49 -13.95 12.72
N ALA A 337 22.45 -13.06 11.72
CA ALA A 337 21.73 -13.34 10.47
C ALA A 337 22.35 -14.51 9.71
N TRP A 338 23.67 -14.62 9.64
CA TRP A 338 24.32 -15.80 9.04
C TRP A 338 24.00 -17.10 9.80
N ALA A 339 23.90 -17.05 11.13
CA ALA A 339 23.48 -18.20 11.94
C ALA A 339 22.01 -18.57 11.68
N ALA A 340 21.11 -17.60 11.61
CA ALA A 340 19.71 -17.81 11.29
C ALA A 340 19.54 -18.44 9.89
N ALA A 341 20.31 -18.00 8.88
CA ALA A 341 20.33 -18.62 7.56
C ALA A 341 20.73 -20.09 7.60
N ALA A 342 21.83 -20.40 8.29
CA ALA A 342 22.34 -21.77 8.39
C ALA A 342 21.33 -22.72 9.05
N GLN A 343 20.56 -22.22 10.03
CA GLN A 343 19.53 -22.99 10.72
C GLN A 343 18.26 -23.18 9.87
N LEU A 344 17.82 -22.13 9.19
CA LEU A 344 16.53 -22.11 8.48
C LEU A 344 16.57 -22.83 7.12
N MET A 345 17.73 -22.87 6.46
CA MET A 345 17.84 -23.44 5.11
C MET A 345 17.89 -24.98 5.10
N PRO A 346 17.32 -25.65 4.07
CA PRO A 346 17.33 -27.11 3.97
C PRO A 346 18.73 -27.70 3.95
N SER A 347 18.89 -28.86 4.57
CA SER A 347 20.09 -29.69 4.50
C SER A 347 20.40 -30.04 3.03
N GLY A 348 21.60 -29.68 2.56
CA GLY A 348 22.02 -29.86 1.16
C GLY A 348 21.82 -28.64 0.25
N SER A 349 21.24 -27.56 0.73
CA SER A 349 21.16 -26.30 -0.01
C SER A 349 22.56 -25.65 -0.15
N PRO A 350 23.00 -25.24 -1.36
CA PRO A 350 24.21 -24.44 -1.53
C PRO A 350 24.19 -23.15 -0.70
N ARG A 351 23.02 -22.53 -0.51
CA ARG A 351 22.86 -21.31 0.29
C ARG A 351 23.18 -21.57 1.77
N ARG A 352 22.83 -22.76 2.28
CA ARG A 352 23.17 -23.16 3.64
C ARG A 352 24.67 -23.32 3.82
N ALA A 353 25.34 -24.00 2.88
CA ALA A 353 26.79 -24.17 2.91
C ALA A 353 27.53 -22.81 2.90
N THR A 354 27.06 -21.86 2.08
CA THR A 354 27.57 -20.48 2.07
C THR A 354 27.38 -19.80 3.44
N ALA A 355 26.20 -19.93 4.04
CA ALA A 355 25.92 -19.33 5.34
C ALA A 355 26.80 -19.90 6.46
N GLU A 356 26.97 -21.22 6.52
CA GLU A 356 27.85 -21.89 7.49
C GLU A 356 29.31 -21.48 7.31
N ALA A 357 29.81 -21.41 6.07
CA ALA A 357 31.16 -20.97 5.78
C ALA A 357 31.40 -19.50 6.19
N ARG A 358 30.43 -18.60 5.92
CA ARG A 358 30.52 -17.20 6.35
C ARG A 358 30.47 -17.05 7.86
N LEU A 359 29.59 -17.78 8.53
CA LEU A 359 29.52 -17.78 9.99
C LEU A 359 30.83 -18.27 10.63
N ALA A 360 31.43 -19.33 10.10
CA ALA A 360 32.72 -19.83 10.57
C ALA A 360 33.83 -18.78 10.41
N ALA A 361 33.88 -18.09 9.26
CA ALA A 361 34.84 -17.02 9.02
C ALA A 361 34.68 -15.83 9.98
N LEU A 362 33.45 -15.47 10.34
CA LEU A 362 33.16 -14.39 11.30
C LEU A 362 33.58 -14.76 12.73
N ARG A 363 33.43 -16.03 13.13
CA ARG A 363 33.84 -16.52 14.46
C ARG A 363 35.35 -16.68 14.63
N ALA A 364 36.09 -16.74 13.53
CA ALA A 364 37.54 -16.90 13.53
C ALA A 364 38.30 -15.55 13.59
N ARG A 365 37.59 -14.42 13.58
CA ARG A 365 38.14 -13.07 13.74
C ARG A 365 38.12 -12.66 15.21
#